data_AF-A0A2V7N8K4-F1
#
_entry.id   AF-A0A2V7N8K4-F1
#
_cell.length_a   1.000
_cell.length_b   1.000
_cell.length_c   1.000
_cell.angle_alpha   90.00
_cell.angle_beta   90.00
_cell.angle_gamma   90.00
#
_symmetry.space_group_name_H-M   'P 1'
#
loop_
_entity.id
_entity.type
_entity.pdbx_description
1 polymer ?
#
loop_
_entity_poly.entity_id
_entity_poly.type
_entity_poly.pdbx_seq_one_letter_code
_entity_poly.pdbx_strand_id
1 'polypeptide(L)'
;MGEPDVDGPLAGRGTPRRGRRIALLLTAAVLVLAFAGAYLFARFGAQLARDPGLTSRNARVLSKVLEQGRLAEARGDRASAVTAYRFILSVGAGGDTTLRVYIEAARAGLGRVGSPPQP
;
A
#
# COMPACT_ATOMS: atom_id res chain seq x y z
N MET A 1 16.13 45.64 64.18
CA MET A 1 15.21 46.60 63.54
C MET A 1 15.89 47.05 62.27
N GLY A 2 15.38 46.64 61.11
CA GLY A 2 16.02 46.84 59.80
C GLY A 2 15.33 46.02 58.71
N GLU A 3 14.09 46.39 58.38
CA GLU A 3 13.55 46.37 57.01
C GLU A 3 13.45 47.85 56.63
N PRO A 4 13.60 48.28 55.35
CA PRO A 4 13.18 47.57 54.14
C PRO A 4 14.19 47.68 52.96
N ASP A 5 13.96 46.97 51.85
CA ASP A 5 13.68 47.62 50.56
C ASP A 5 13.22 46.60 49.52
N VAL A 6 12.20 47.02 48.79
CA VAL A 6 11.42 46.26 47.82
C VAL A 6 11.91 46.69 46.45
N ASP A 7 12.37 45.77 45.61
CA ASP A 7 12.08 45.73 44.17
C ASP A 7 13.05 44.84 43.38
N GLY A 8 12.48 43.91 42.63
CA GLY A 8 13.20 43.18 41.60
C GLY A 8 12.30 42.30 40.74
N PRO A 9 11.40 42.87 39.91
CA PRO A 9 10.64 42.09 38.95
C PRO A 9 11.49 41.88 37.71
N LEU A 10 12.21 40.76 37.61
CA LEU A 10 12.74 40.31 36.32
C LEU A 10 12.40 38.84 36.11
N ALA A 11 11.10 38.60 35.99
CA ALA A 11 10.60 37.66 35.01
C ALA A 11 11.28 37.99 33.67
N GLY A 12 12.39 37.30 33.38
CA GLY A 12 13.06 37.36 32.10
C GLY A 12 12.09 36.90 31.03
N ARG A 13 11.34 37.84 30.45
CA ARG A 13 10.58 37.64 29.22
C ARG A 13 11.58 37.42 28.10
N GLY A 14 12.10 36.20 28.01
CA GLY A 14 12.78 35.68 26.84
C GLY A 14 11.82 35.69 25.66
N THR A 15 11.99 36.72 24.82
CA THR A 15 11.22 37.11 23.63
C THR A 15 10.30 36.04 22.98
N PRO A 16 8.99 36.33 22.78
CA PRO A 16 8.03 35.42 22.12
C PRO A 16 8.36 35.12 20.64
N ARG A 17 9.29 35.89 20.05
CA ARG A 17 9.72 35.74 18.64
C ARG A 17 10.72 34.60 18.43
N ARG A 18 11.59 34.30 19.40
CA ARG A 18 12.59 33.21 19.26
C ARG A 18 11.94 31.84 19.45
N GLY A 19 11.07 31.69 20.45
CA GLY A 19 10.31 30.45 20.68
C GLY A 19 9.42 30.09 19.48
N ARG A 20 8.75 31.09 18.88
CA ARG A 20 7.91 30.87 17.69
C ARG A 20 8.71 30.45 16.45
N ARG A 21 9.92 30.99 16.25
CA ARG A 21 10.81 30.57 15.15
C ARG A 21 11.31 29.15 15.34
N ILE A 22 11.70 28.78 16.57
CA ILE A 22 12.14 27.42 16.90
C ILE A 22 10.99 26.43 16.72
N ALA A 23 9.79 26.76 17.20
CA ALA A 23 8.61 25.94 16.99
C ALA A 23 8.32 25.71 15.50
N LEU A 24 8.37 26.77 14.68
CA LEU A 24 8.16 26.65 13.23
C LEU A 24 9.21 25.76 12.54
N LEU A 25 10.49 25.89 12.91
CA LEU A 25 11.55 25.05 12.36
C LEU A 25 11.37 23.59 12.74
N LEU A 26 10.98 23.31 13.98
CA LEU A 26 10.69 21.95 14.42
C LEU A 26 9.49 21.36 13.69
N THR A 27 8.40 22.12 13.53
CA THR A 27 7.22 21.67 12.77
C THR A 27 7.59 21.38 11.31
N ALA A 28 8.38 22.25 10.68
CA ALA A 28 8.86 22.04 9.32
C ALA A 28 9.75 20.79 9.23
N ALA A 29 10.67 20.58 10.18
CA ALA A 29 11.53 19.40 10.21
C ALA A 29 10.73 18.09 10.38
N VAL A 30 9.71 18.08 11.25
CA VAL A 30 8.81 16.93 11.43
C VAL A 30 8.02 16.66 10.15
N LEU A 31 7.51 17.71 9.50
CA LEU A 31 6.80 17.59 8.22
C LEU A 31 7.70 17.02 7.13
N VAL A 32 8.93 17.52 6.99
CA VAL A 32 9.90 16.99 6.03
C VAL A 32 10.24 15.55 6.34
N LEU A 33 10.45 15.19 7.61
CA LEU A 33 10.76 13.82 8.00
C LEU A 33 9.60 12.86 7.73
N ALA A 34 8.36 13.28 8.02
CA ALA A 34 7.15 12.50 7.74
C ALA A 34 6.94 12.34 6.22
N PHE A 35 7.11 13.40 5.45
CA PHE A 35 6.93 13.38 4.00
C PHE A 35 8.03 12.58 3.29
N ALA A 36 9.29 12.75 3.72
CA ALA A 36 10.42 11.96 3.23
C ALA A 36 10.25 10.48 3.60
N GLY A 37 9.84 10.17 4.84
CA GLY A 37 9.56 8.81 5.28
C GLY A 37 8.44 8.15 4.48
N ALA A 38 7.31 8.85 4.29
CA ALA A 38 6.20 8.37 3.47
C ALA A 38 6.61 8.17 1.99
N TYR A 39 7.38 9.11 1.44
CA TYR A 39 7.89 9.02 0.07
C TYR A 39 8.87 7.86 -0.12
N LEU A 40 9.81 7.67 0.81
CA LEU A 40 10.73 6.53 0.83
C LEU A 40 9.96 5.22 0.98
N PHE A 41 8.98 5.13 1.88
CA PHE A 41 8.17 3.93 2.07
C PHE A 41 7.35 3.56 0.82
N ALA A 42 6.70 4.55 0.20
CA ALA A 42 5.98 4.35 -1.06
C ALA A 42 6.93 3.92 -2.20
N ARG A 43 8.13 4.49 -2.24
CA ARG A 43 9.17 4.14 -3.21
C ARG A 43 9.74 2.75 -2.97
N PHE A 44 9.91 2.31 -1.72
CA PHE A 44 10.32 0.95 -1.36
C PHE A 44 9.26 -0.08 -1.77
N GLY A 45 7.97 0.19 -1.49
CA GLY A 45 6.87 -0.65 -1.97
C GLY A 45 6.85 -0.76 -3.51
N ALA A 46 7.10 0.35 -4.21
CA ALA A 46 7.19 0.37 -5.66
C ALA A 46 8.47 -0.29 -6.23
N GLN A 47 9.58 -0.31 -5.48
CA GLN A 47 10.82 -0.98 -5.87
C GLN A 47 10.74 -2.50 -5.68
N LEU A 48 10.09 -2.98 -4.61
CA LEU A 48 9.72 -4.39 -4.44
C LEU A 48 8.77 -4.88 -5.55
N ALA A 49 7.88 -4.00 -6.03
CA ALA A 49 7.00 -4.28 -7.16
C ALA A 49 7.72 -4.28 -8.54
N ARG A 50 8.97 -3.82 -8.60
CA ARG A 50 9.74 -3.66 -9.85
C ARG A 50 10.81 -4.73 -10.05
N ASP A 51 10.85 -5.75 -9.19
CA ASP A 51 11.84 -6.82 -9.27
C ASP A 51 11.48 -7.79 -10.42
N PRO A 52 12.19 -7.78 -11.56
CA PRO A 52 11.79 -8.50 -12.78
C PRO A 52 11.77 -10.02 -12.60
N GLY A 53 12.55 -10.54 -11.64
CA GLY A 53 12.53 -11.95 -11.23
C GLY A 53 11.24 -12.35 -10.52
N LEU A 54 10.64 -11.45 -9.73
CA LEU A 54 9.36 -11.69 -9.04
C LEU A 54 8.18 -11.56 -9.99
N THR A 55 8.18 -10.59 -10.90
CA THR A 55 7.16 -10.49 -11.96
C THR A 55 7.13 -11.75 -12.83
N SER A 56 8.30 -12.21 -13.30
CA SER A 56 8.39 -13.43 -14.11
C SER A 56 7.97 -14.68 -13.33
N ARG A 57 8.32 -14.75 -12.03
CA ARG A 57 7.89 -15.84 -11.14
C ARG A 57 6.38 -15.81 -10.91
N ASN A 58 5.81 -14.63 -10.68
CA ASN A 58 4.37 -14.44 -10.48
C ASN A 58 3.59 -14.78 -11.76
N ALA A 59 4.07 -14.41 -12.94
CA ALA A 59 3.45 -14.80 -14.21
C ALA A 59 3.41 -16.33 -14.38
N ARG A 60 4.49 -17.04 -14.02
CA ARG A 60 4.53 -18.52 -14.08
C ARG A 60 3.60 -19.18 -13.06
N VAL A 61 3.41 -18.56 -11.89
CA VAL A 61 2.46 -19.07 -10.89
C VAL A 61 1.03 -18.81 -11.34
N LEU A 62 0.72 -17.60 -11.81
CA LEU A 62 -0.61 -17.24 -12.29
C LEU A 62 -1.03 -18.06 -13.51
N SER A 63 -0.11 -18.40 -14.41
CA SER A 63 -0.42 -19.29 -15.54
C SER A 63 -0.84 -20.68 -15.08
N LYS A 64 -0.14 -21.27 -14.10
CA LYS A 64 -0.53 -22.55 -13.51
C LYS A 64 -1.87 -22.49 -12.79
N VAL A 65 -2.11 -21.43 -12.01
CA VAL A 65 -3.39 -21.26 -11.30
C VAL A 65 -4.55 -21.06 -12.28
N LEU A 66 -4.33 -20.31 -13.37
CA LEU A 66 -5.33 -20.13 -14.43
C LEU A 66 -5.68 -21.46 -15.11
N GLU A 67 -4.67 -22.29 -15.39
CA GLU A 67 -4.85 -23.64 -15.94
C GLU A 67 -5.67 -24.52 -14.99
N GLN A 68 -5.35 -24.51 -13.69
CA GLN A 68 -6.13 -25.24 -12.68
C GLN A 68 -7.59 -24.76 -12.61
N GLY A 69 -7.82 -23.44 -12.69
CA GLY A 69 -9.17 -22.89 -12.74
C GLY A 69 -9.96 -23.37 -13.96
N ARG A 70 -9.33 -23.44 -15.14
CA ARG A 70 -9.95 -23.98 -16.36
C ARG A 70 -10.23 -25.48 -16.26
N LEU A 71 -9.33 -26.25 -15.67
CA LEU A 71 -9.53 -27.68 -15.45
C LEU A 71 -10.67 -27.94 -14.46
N ALA A 72 -10.78 -27.13 -13.40
CA ALA A 72 -11.89 -27.18 -12.47
C ALA A 72 -13.22 -26.80 -13.16
N GLU A 73 -13.22 -25.74 -13.98
CA GLU A 73 -14.36 -25.34 -14.81
C GLU A 73 -14.81 -26.49 -15.73
N ALA A 74 -13.87 -27.13 -16.44
CA ALA A 74 -14.15 -28.25 -17.34
C ALA A 74 -14.69 -29.51 -16.63
N ARG A 75 -14.29 -29.72 -15.37
CA ARG A 75 -14.81 -30.81 -14.52
C ARG A 75 -16.16 -30.48 -13.86
N GLY A 76 -16.69 -29.27 -14.06
CA GLY A 76 -17.88 -28.79 -13.37
C GLY A 76 -17.67 -28.42 -11.90
N ASP A 77 -16.43 -28.44 -11.40
CA ASP A 77 -16.07 -28.02 -10.04
C ASP A 77 -16.00 -26.48 -9.98
N ARG A 78 -17.19 -25.88 -9.85
CA ARG A 78 -17.36 -24.44 -9.80
C ARG A 78 -16.68 -23.80 -8.59
N ALA A 79 -16.66 -24.47 -7.44
CA ALA A 79 -16.09 -23.91 -6.21
C ALA A 79 -14.56 -23.73 -6.34
N SER A 80 -13.88 -24.75 -6.88
CA SER A 80 -12.45 -24.69 -7.14
C SER A 80 -12.12 -23.67 -8.24
N ALA A 81 -12.92 -23.59 -9.31
CA ALA A 81 -12.73 -22.62 -10.37
C ALA A 81 -12.86 -21.15 -9.88
N VAL A 82 -13.90 -20.86 -9.09
CA VAL A 82 -14.11 -19.54 -8.46
C VAL A 82 -12.94 -19.17 -7.55
N THR A 83 -12.45 -20.12 -6.75
CA THR A 83 -11.32 -19.91 -5.85
C THR A 83 -10.05 -19.56 -6.62
N ALA A 84 -9.74 -20.30 -7.69
CA ALA A 84 -8.57 -20.05 -8.54
C ALA A 84 -8.64 -18.66 -9.22
N TYR A 85 -9.79 -18.28 -9.77
CA TYR A 85 -9.93 -16.98 -10.42
C TYR A 85 -9.90 -15.81 -9.44
N ARG A 86 -10.51 -15.94 -8.26
CA ARG A 86 -10.43 -14.92 -7.20
C ARG A 86 -9.00 -14.73 -6.69
N PHE A 87 -8.24 -15.81 -6.57
CA PHE A 87 -6.83 -15.74 -6.22
C PHE A 87 -6.04 -14.88 -7.23
N ILE A 88 -6.21 -15.12 -8.53
CA ILE A 88 -5.55 -14.33 -9.59
C ILE A 88 -5.91 -12.84 -9.48
N LEU A 89 -7.18 -12.51 -9.22
CA LEU A 89 -7.62 -11.12 -9.02
C LEU A 89 -7.00 -10.47 -7.77
N SER A 90 -6.88 -11.21 -6.67
CA SER A 90 -6.25 -10.70 -5.44
C SER A 90 -4.76 -10.42 -5.59
N VAL A 91 -4.02 -11.28 -6.30
CA VAL A 91 -2.59 -11.10 -6.58
C VAL A 91 -2.37 -9.98 -7.59
N GLY A 92 -3.27 -9.84 -8.58
CA GLY A 92 -3.21 -8.80 -9.60
C GLY A 92 -3.63 -7.39 -9.13
N ALA A 93 -4.37 -7.27 -8.03
CA ALA A 93 -4.78 -5.97 -7.47
C ALA A 93 -3.59 -5.14 -6.91
N GLY A 94 -2.46 -5.80 -6.62
CA GLY A 94 -1.28 -5.18 -6.03
C GLY A 94 -0.12 -4.86 -6.98
N GLY A 95 -0.21 -5.15 -8.29
CA GLY A 95 0.98 -4.95 -9.13
C GLY A 95 0.88 -5.17 -10.64
N ASP A 96 1.89 -4.59 -11.30
CA ASP A 96 2.41 -4.71 -12.68
C ASP A 96 1.43 -5.00 -13.83
N THR A 97 1.47 -4.13 -14.84
CA THR A 97 0.83 -4.24 -16.17
C THR A 97 1.00 -5.59 -16.87
N THR A 98 2.09 -6.32 -16.60
CA THR A 98 2.35 -7.66 -17.18
C THR A 98 1.32 -8.72 -16.75
N LEU A 99 0.65 -8.52 -15.61
CA LEU A 99 -0.35 -9.46 -15.09
C LEU A 99 -1.74 -9.25 -15.68
N ARG A 100 -1.96 -8.19 -16.46
CA ARG A 100 -3.27 -7.84 -17.05
C ARG A 100 -3.95 -8.98 -17.78
N VAL A 101 -3.20 -9.72 -18.60
CA VAL A 101 -3.76 -10.84 -19.39
C VAL A 101 -4.37 -11.92 -18.48
N TYR A 102 -3.73 -12.22 -17.35
CA TYR A 102 -4.23 -13.21 -16.39
C TYR A 102 -5.46 -12.69 -15.62
N ILE A 103 -5.46 -11.40 -15.29
CA ILE A 103 -6.59 -10.73 -14.61
C ILE A 103 -7.83 -10.71 -15.52
N GLU A 104 -7.66 -10.35 -16.79
CA GLU A 104 -8.74 -10.34 -17.80
C GLU A 104 -9.29 -11.76 -18.00
N ALA A 105 -8.41 -12.77 -18.13
CA ALA A 105 -8.82 -14.17 -18.26
C ALA A 105 -9.56 -14.69 -17.01
N ALA A 106 -9.10 -14.36 -15.80
CA ALA A 106 -9.75 -14.75 -14.55
C ALA A 106 -11.12 -14.08 -14.39
N ARG A 107 -11.26 -12.81 -14.78
CA ARG A 107 -12.55 -12.11 -14.79
C ARG A 107 -13.53 -12.77 -15.76
N ALA A 108 -13.07 -13.13 -16.97
CA ALA A 108 -13.88 -13.86 -17.93
C ALA A 108 -14.33 -15.24 -17.39
N GLY A 109 -13.42 -15.97 -16.73
CA GLY A 109 -13.73 -17.26 -16.08
C GLY A 109 -14.77 -17.13 -14.97
N LEU A 110 -14.65 -16.11 -14.11
CA LEU A 110 -15.66 -15.81 -13.09
C LEU A 110 -17.02 -15.49 -13.71
N GLY A 111 -17.06 -14.79 -14.84
CA GLY A 111 -18.31 -14.52 -15.56
C GLY A 111 -19.02 -15.80 -16.02
N ARG A 112 -18.26 -16.81 -16.48
CA ARG A 112 -18.80 -18.10 -16.91
C ARG A 112 -19.26 -18.95 -15.72
N VAL A 113 -18.44 -19.07 -14.68
CA VAL A 113 -18.74 -19.93 -13.52
C VAL A 113 -19.82 -19.34 -12.61
N GLY A 114 -19.88 -18.00 -12.53
CA GLY A 114 -20.90 -17.26 -11.78
C GLY A 114 -22.27 -17.19 -12.48
N SER A 115 -22.34 -17.54 -13.76
CA SER A 115 -23.60 -17.70 -14.47
C SER A 115 -24.13 -19.14 -14.33
N PRO A 116 -25.44 -19.38 -14.16
CA PRO A 116 -25.99 -20.74 -14.18
C PRO A 116 -25.62 -21.44 -15.51
N PRO A 117 -25.42 -22.77 -15.51
CA PRO A 117 -25.07 -23.49 -16.73
C PRO A 117 -26.20 -23.28 -17.75
N GLN A 118 -25.87 -22.76 -18.94
CA GLN A 118 -26.87 -22.71 -20.00
C GLN A 118 -27.13 -24.16 -20.47
N PRO A 119 -28.41 -24.56 -20.59
CA PRO A 119 -28.80 -25.91 -21.00
C PRO A 119 -28.43 -26.19 -22.46
#